data_AF-A0A059DA51-F1
#
_entry.id   AF-A0A059DA51-F1
#
_cell.length_a   1.000
_cell.length_b   1.000
_cell.length_c   1.000
_cell.angle_alpha   90.00
_cell.angle_beta   90.00
_cell.angle_gamma   90.00
#
_symmetry.space_group_name_H-M   'P 1'
#
loop_
_entity.id
_entity.type
_entity.pdbx_description
1 polymer ?
#
loop_
_entity_poly.entity_id
_entity_poly.type
_entity_poly.pdbx_seq_one_letter_code
_entity_poly.pdbx_strand_id
1 'polypeptide(L)'
;EELDNFARSFPDQFHVYYVLNQPPEIWDGGVGYVSKEMVQIHCPAPASDIQILMCGPPPMNKAMAAHLNELGYTPEMQFKF
;
A
#
# COMPACT_ATOMS: atom_id res chain seq x y z
N GLU A 1 16.22 -3.82 4.19
CA GLU A 1 16.86 -4.90 4.99
C GLU A 1 15.94 -5.44 6.09
N GLU A 2 15.54 -4.63 7.08
CA GLU A 2 14.66 -5.11 8.17
C GLU A 2 13.30 -5.62 7.65
N LEU A 3 12.60 -4.82 6.84
CA LEU A 3 11.31 -5.22 6.25
C LEU A 3 11.44 -6.49 5.39
N ASP A 4 12.52 -6.61 4.62
CA ASP A 4 12.78 -7.79 3.79
C ASP A 4 13.08 -9.03 4.64
N ASN A 5 13.75 -8.86 5.79
CA ASN A 5 13.95 -9.93 6.76
C ASN A 5 12.61 -10.42 7.34
N PHE A 6 11.70 -9.50 7.66
CA PHE A 6 10.35 -9.86 8.12
C PHE A 6 9.56 -10.60 7.03
N ALA A 7 9.59 -10.11 5.79
CA ALA A 7 8.91 -10.77 4.66
C ALA A 7 9.46 -12.19 4.40
N ARG A 8 10.77 -12.39 4.53
CA ARG A 8 11.39 -13.72 4.44
C ARG A 8 11.03 -14.63 5.61
N SER A 9 10.89 -14.07 6.81
CA SER A 9 10.64 -14.85 8.03
C SER A 9 9.17 -15.23 8.19
N PHE A 10 8.26 -14.42 7.66
CA PHE A 10 6.81 -14.58 7.82
C PHE A 10 6.07 -14.39 6.48
N PRO A 11 6.37 -15.19 5.44
CA PRO A 11 5.86 -14.96 4.09
C PRO A 11 4.33 -15.03 3.99
N ASP A 12 3.67 -15.84 4.83
CA ASP A 12 2.20 -15.98 4.82
C ASP A 12 1.48 -14.84 5.56
N GLN A 13 2.19 -14.01 6.32
CA GLN A 13 1.61 -12.99 7.19
C GLN A 13 2.08 -11.57 6.84
N PHE A 14 3.28 -11.42 6.28
CA PHE A 14 3.88 -10.13 5.99
C PHE A 14 4.39 -10.06 4.56
N HIS A 15 3.82 -9.13 3.80
CA HIS A 15 4.19 -8.82 2.44
C HIS A 15 4.68 -7.38 2.38
N VAL A 16 5.73 -7.12 1.61
CA VAL A 16 6.24 -5.77 1.35
C VAL A 16 6.32 -5.54 -0.15
N TYR A 17 5.82 -4.40 -0.60
CA TYR A 17 5.93 -3.94 -1.98
C TYR A 17 6.45 -2.50 -1.98
N TYR A 18 7.49 -2.26 -2.78
CA TYR A 18 8.16 -0.97 -2.82
C TYR A 18 7.79 -0.22 -4.10
N VAL A 19 7.66 1.10 -3.98
CA VAL A 19 7.36 2.00 -5.09
C VAL A 19 8.36 3.16 -5.06
N LEU A 20 9.01 3.45 -6.18
CA LEU A 20 9.99 4.53 -6.30
C LEU A 20 9.62 5.49 -7.43
N ASN A 21 9.68 6.80 -7.18
CA ASN A 21 9.49 7.80 -8.23
C ASN A 21 10.62 7.79 -9.27
N GLN A 22 11.85 7.50 -8.83
CA GLN A 22 13.05 7.47 -9.67
C GLN A 22 13.83 6.19 -9.34
N PRO A 23 13.43 5.04 -9.91
CA PRO A 23 14.08 3.77 -9.63
C PRO A 23 15.45 3.66 -10.34
N PRO A 24 16.33 2.76 -9.87
CA PRO A 24 17.48 2.32 -10.66
C PRO A 24 17.04 1.56 -11.93
N GLU A 25 17.97 1.35 -12.86
CA GLU A 25 17.71 0.67 -14.14
C GLU A 25 17.12 -0.74 -13.95
N ILE A 26 17.57 -1.46 -12.93
CA ILE A 26 17.03 -2.77 -12.55
C ILE A 26 16.14 -2.57 -11.33
N TRP A 27 14.83 -2.60 -11.54
CA TRP A 27 13.82 -2.42 -10.51
C TRP A 27 12.57 -3.26 -10.77
N ASP A 28 12.20 -4.08 -9.78
CA ASP A 28 11.07 -5.01 -9.88
C ASP A 28 9.81 -4.50 -9.16
N GLY A 29 9.88 -3.33 -8.52
CA GLY A 29 8.78 -2.71 -7.79
C GLY A 29 7.96 -1.72 -8.63
N GLY A 30 7.11 -0.96 -7.95
CA GLY A 30 6.29 0.08 -8.59
C GLY A 30 7.12 1.29 -8.96
N VAL A 31 6.68 2.02 -10.00
CA VAL A 31 7.33 3.25 -10.45
C VAL A 31 6.36 4.43 -10.38
N GLY A 32 6.80 5.55 -9.83
CA GLY A 32 5.99 6.76 -9.67
C GLY A 32 5.33 6.87 -8.30
N TYR A 33 4.12 7.42 -8.28
CA TYR A 33 3.29 7.46 -7.06
C TYR A 33 2.51 6.16 -6.89
N VAL A 34 2.06 5.88 -5.67
CA VAL A 34 1.16 4.75 -5.41
C VAL A 34 -0.13 4.96 -6.21
N SER A 35 -0.43 4.02 -7.09
CA SER A 35 -1.62 4.02 -7.94
C SER A 35 -2.74 3.16 -7.34
N LYS A 36 -3.97 3.36 -7.82
CA LYS A 36 -5.11 2.52 -7.45
C LYS A 36 -4.86 1.05 -7.80
N GLU A 37 -4.27 0.79 -8.95
CA GLU A 37 -3.98 -0.56 -9.45
C GLU A 37 -2.98 -1.27 -8.53
N MET A 38 -1.96 -0.55 -8.05
CA MET A 38 -1.02 -1.09 -7.06
C MET A 38 -1.73 -1.46 -5.75
N VAL A 39 -2.64 -0.61 -5.26
CA VAL A 39 -3.44 -0.92 -4.05
C VAL A 39 -4.30 -2.15 -4.28
N GLN A 40 -4.99 -2.25 -5.42
CA GLN A 40 -5.84 -3.40 -5.73
C GLN A 40 -5.07 -4.73 -5.82
N ILE A 41 -3.83 -4.71 -6.30
CA ILE A 41 -2.98 -5.90 -6.43
C ILE A 41 -2.37 -6.30 -5.07
N HIS A 42 -1.90 -5.32 -4.29
CA HIS A 42 -1.05 -5.58 -3.12
C HIS A 42 -1.76 -5.46 -1.76
N CYS A 43 -2.95 -4.86 -1.70
CA CYS A 43 -3.75 -4.78 -0.47
C CYS A 43 -4.92 -5.78 -0.51
N PRO A 44 -5.38 -6.26 0.67
CA PRO A 44 -6.58 -7.09 0.75
C PRO A 44 -7.81 -6.35 0.23
N ALA A 45 -8.70 -7.05 -0.47
CA ALA A 45 -9.98 -6.48 -0.90
C ALA A 45 -10.82 -5.97 0.30
N PRO A 46 -11.70 -4.98 0.11
CA PRO A 46 -12.56 -4.47 1.19
C PRO A 46 -13.39 -5.58 1.83
N ALA A 47 -13.31 -5.70 3.15
CA ALA A 47 -14.10 -6.62 3.96
C ALA A 47 -14.23 -6.09 5.39
N SER A 48 -15.19 -6.61 6.16
CA SER A 48 -15.50 -6.12 7.51
C SER A 48 -14.37 -6.27 8.53
N ASP A 49 -13.39 -7.13 8.24
CA ASP A 49 -12.22 -7.44 9.07
C ASP A 49 -10.92 -6.82 8.53
N ILE A 50 -11.00 -5.97 7.49
CA ILE A 50 -9.85 -5.30 6.89
C ILE A 50 -9.75 -3.85 7.36
N GLN A 51 -8.52 -3.47 7.74
CA GLN A 51 -8.15 -2.10 8.08
C GLN A 51 -6.93 -1.68 7.24
N ILE A 52 -7.05 -0.56 6.54
CA ILE A 52 -5.96 0.11 5.82
C ILE A 52 -5.42 1.24 6.70
N LEU A 53 -4.11 1.19 6.97
CA LEU A 53 -3.40 2.17 7.77
C LEU A 53 -2.51 3.02 6.86
N MET A 54 -2.60 4.34 6.98
CA MET A 54 -1.87 5.29 6.15
C MET A 54 -1.04 6.25 7.00
N CYS A 55 0.21 6.46 6.60
CA CYS A 55 1.08 7.50 7.14
C CYS A 55 1.95 8.04 6.02
N GLY A 56 2.12 9.36 5.96
CA GLY A 56 2.88 10.01 4.90
C GLY A 56 2.51 11.48 4.73
N PRO A 57 3.11 12.17 3.73
CA PRO A 57 2.80 13.56 3.44
C PRO A 57 1.31 13.79 3.13
N PRO A 58 0.74 14.96 3.46
CA PRO A 58 -0.68 15.24 3.21
C PRO A 58 -1.17 14.97 1.77
N PRO A 59 -0.41 15.28 0.71
CA PRO A 59 -0.81 14.94 -0.66
C PRO A 59 -0.91 13.43 -0.91
N MET A 60 0.01 12.64 -0.35
CA MET A 60 0.00 11.18 -0.47
C MET A 60 -1.23 10.58 0.22
N ASN A 61 -1.50 10.99 1.46
CA ASN A 61 -2.66 10.50 2.20
C ASN A 61 -3.99 10.87 1.51
N LYS A 62 -4.06 12.06 0.90
CA LYS A 62 -5.24 12.49 0.13
C LYS A 62 -5.44 11.61 -1.11
N ALA A 63 -4.37 11.31 -1.85
CA ALA A 63 -4.44 10.44 -3.03
C ALA A 63 -4.81 9.00 -2.66
N MET A 64 -4.19 8.44 -1.62
CA MET A 64 -4.52 7.10 -1.11
C MET A 64 -5.98 6.98 -0.68
N ALA A 65 -6.51 7.93 0.09
CA ALA A 65 -7.92 7.93 0.48
C ALA A 65 -8.86 7.98 -0.75
N ALA A 66 -8.49 8.72 -1.81
CA ALA A 66 -9.27 8.73 -3.05
C ALA A 66 -9.26 7.36 -3.75
N HIS A 67 -8.10 6.71 -3.85
CA HIS A 67 -7.98 5.36 -4.41
C HIS A 67 -8.77 4.33 -3.61
N LEU A 68 -8.69 4.37 -2.28
CA LEU A 68 -9.43 3.47 -1.39
C LEU A 68 -10.95 3.67 -1.53
N ASN A 69 -11.43 4.92 -1.61
CA ASN A 69 -12.84 5.18 -1.84
C ASN A 69 -13.32 4.65 -3.20
N GLU A 70 -12.52 4.82 -4.26
CA GLU A 70 -12.83 4.26 -5.59
C GLU A 70 -12.86 2.72 -5.61
N LEU A 71 -12.03 2.07 -4.79
CA LEU A 71 -11.99 0.61 -4.64
C LEU A 71 -13.07 0.07 -3.68
N GLY A 72 -13.85 0.94 -3.04
CA GLY A 72 -14.96 0.54 -2.18
C GLY A 72 -14.61 0.31 -0.71
N TYR A 73 -13.43 0.74 -0.24
CA TYR A 73 -13.14 0.74 1.19
C TYR A 73 -13.95 1.84 1.88
N THR A 74 -14.68 1.49 2.94
CA THR A 74 -15.49 2.46 3.68
C THR A 74 -14.61 3.33 4.59
N PRO A 75 -15.11 4.46 5.13
CA PRO A 75 -14.36 5.30 6.06
C PRO A 75 -13.89 4.55 7.32
N GLU A 76 -14.66 3.56 7.79
CA GLU A 76 -14.33 2.76 8.97
C GLU A 76 -13.13 1.83 8.72
N MET A 77 -12.93 1.40 7.48
CA MET A 77 -11.79 0.56 7.06
C MET A 77 -10.49 1.36 6.90
N GLN A 78 -10.49 2.67 7.11
CA GLN A 78 -9.36 3.55 6.84
C GLN A 78 -8.93 4.29 8.10
N PHE A 79 -7.64 4.28 8.42
CA PHE A 79 -7.07 5.09 9.49
C PHE A 79 -5.80 5.79 9.02
N LYS A 80 -5.71 7.09 9.30
CA LYS A 80 -4.55 7.92 8.96
C LYS A 80 -3.92 8.43 10.25
N PHE A 81 -2.65 8.13 10.44
CA PHE A 81 -1.85 8.63 11.57
C PHE A 81 -1.59 10.14 11.49
#